data_AF-A0A7S6MQ44-F1
#
_entry.id   AF-A0A7S6MQ44-F1
#
_cell.length_a   1.000
_cell.length_b   1.000
_cell.length_c   1.000
_cell.angle_alpha   90.00
_cell.angle_beta   90.00
_cell.angle_gamma   90.00
#
_symmetry.space_group_name_H-M   'P 1'
#
loop_
_entity.id
_entity.type
_entity.pdbx_description
1 polymer ?
#
loop_
_entity_poly.entity_id
_entity_poly.type
_entity_poly.pdbx_seq_one_letter_code
_entity_poly.pdbx_strand_id
1 'polypeptide(L)'
;MKNKKKYVATEDSLDFSEIVANALGIPFDKNQTKENAYKLYDLYYKDISLVLPEETHNCRFDNFASGSFVAFADQEKNIPLINIDQQWSMFFLDANILTCIRTFHVLAEEEAHQNAIIFMENLETFRNPLSHETIREKMKPFIVKYVEILPIANLLTMCMFGFILCHELAHHNLGHIYEASHKQQELDADTQGFQYLKRVSHQFEQLEFLKIPPNMLGAPVIAMIYLQALEAVGIISTSGDTHPSVPQRTQSLYEQFNKAADKEARYLYNGLRLSCVEFIDEMSKMKNASC
;
A
#
# COMPACT_ATOMS: atom_id res chain seq x y z
N MET A 1 -18.24 12.26 -14.77
CA MET A 1 -17.05 12.88 -14.14
C MET A 1 -16.15 13.48 -15.23
N LYS A 2 -15.62 14.69 -15.03
CA LYS A 2 -14.62 15.33 -15.92
C LYS A 2 -13.29 14.55 -15.87
N ASN A 3 -12.58 14.45 -17.00
CA ASN A 3 -11.31 13.72 -17.20
C ASN A 3 -10.47 13.56 -15.92
N LYS A 4 -10.57 12.39 -15.27
CA LYS A 4 -9.68 12.00 -14.19
C LYS A 4 -8.27 11.84 -14.78
N LYS A 5 -7.30 12.63 -14.30
CA LYS A 5 -5.89 12.50 -14.71
C LYS A 5 -5.26 11.31 -13.99
N LYS A 6 -4.30 10.64 -14.63
CA LYS A 6 -3.41 9.64 -14.03
C LYS A 6 -2.01 10.22 -13.93
N TYR A 7 -1.19 9.73 -13.00
CA TYR A 7 0.24 10.02 -13.04
C TYR A 7 0.85 9.40 -14.30
N VAL A 8 1.86 10.08 -14.84
CA VAL A 8 2.60 9.64 -16.03
C VAL A 8 4.07 9.67 -15.69
N ALA A 9 4.79 8.61 -16.05
CA ALA A 9 6.23 8.56 -15.86
C ALA A 9 6.91 9.69 -16.66
N THR A 10 7.68 10.52 -15.95
CA THR A 10 8.53 11.56 -16.54
C THR A 10 9.83 10.95 -17.04
N GLU A 11 10.54 11.65 -17.93
CA GLU A 11 11.86 11.19 -18.39
C GLU A 11 12.84 11.05 -17.21
N ASP A 12 12.87 12.01 -16.29
CA ASP A 12 13.71 11.93 -15.08
C ASP A 12 13.40 10.68 -14.22
N SER A 13 12.12 10.30 -14.10
CA SER A 13 11.73 9.10 -13.34
C SER A 13 12.13 7.81 -14.05
N LEU A 14 12.10 7.80 -15.39
CA LEU A 14 12.52 6.67 -16.19
C LEU A 14 14.04 6.50 -16.18
N ASP A 15 14.79 7.61 -16.29
CA ASP A 15 16.25 7.60 -16.20
C ASP A 15 16.72 7.13 -14.82
N PHE A 16 16.02 7.54 -13.76
CA PHE A 16 16.29 7.02 -12.42
C PHE A 16 15.95 5.54 -12.29
N SER A 17 14.85 5.09 -12.88
CA SER A 17 14.48 3.66 -12.90
C SER A 17 15.53 2.81 -13.63
N GLU A 18 16.13 3.34 -14.70
CA GLU A 18 17.23 2.68 -15.42
C GLU A 18 18.48 2.54 -14.54
N ILE A 19 18.84 3.57 -13.75
CA ILE A 19 19.94 3.50 -12.78
C ILE A 19 19.68 2.38 -11.76
N VAL A 20 18.47 2.32 -11.21
CA VAL A 20 18.07 1.29 -10.24
C VAL A 20 18.11 -0.11 -10.86
N ALA A 21 17.59 -0.26 -12.09
CA ALA A 21 17.59 -1.51 -12.82
C ALA A 21 19.03 -2.01 -13.06
N ASN A 22 19.92 -1.13 -13.49
CA ASN A 22 21.34 -1.44 -13.69
C ASN A 22 22.01 -1.88 -12.38
N ALA A 23 21.71 -1.22 -11.27
CA ALA A 23 22.25 -1.59 -9.95
C ALA A 23 21.74 -2.97 -9.47
N LEU A 24 20.52 -3.36 -9.85
CA LEU A 24 19.96 -4.69 -9.61
C LEU A 24 20.40 -5.76 -10.63
N GLY A 25 21.11 -5.37 -11.69
CA GLY A 25 21.45 -6.27 -12.79
C GLY A 25 20.24 -6.79 -13.57
N ILE A 26 19.13 -6.05 -13.58
CA ILE A 26 17.93 -6.41 -14.34
C ILE A 26 17.89 -5.65 -15.67
N PRO A 27 17.50 -6.29 -16.78
CA PRO A 27 17.31 -5.59 -18.05
C PRO A 27 16.25 -4.48 -17.92
N PHE A 28 16.51 -3.33 -18.56
CA PHE A 28 15.60 -2.19 -18.56
C PHE A 28 15.15 -1.85 -19.98
N ASP A 29 13.84 -1.84 -20.21
CA ASP A 29 13.21 -1.30 -21.42
C ASP A 29 12.43 -0.04 -21.03
N LYS A 30 12.93 1.12 -21.45
CA LYS A 30 12.35 2.43 -21.12
C LYS A 30 10.93 2.60 -21.67
N ASN A 31 10.66 2.11 -22.89
CA ASN A 31 9.34 2.25 -23.53
C ASN A 31 8.31 1.33 -22.87
N GLN A 32 8.69 0.07 -22.66
CA GLN A 32 7.83 -0.90 -21.97
C GLN A 32 7.54 -0.46 -20.54
N THR A 33 8.56 0.04 -19.81
CA THR A 33 8.39 0.57 -18.45
C THR A 33 7.41 1.74 -18.42
N LYS A 34 7.52 2.67 -19.38
CA LYS A 34 6.59 3.81 -19.50
C LYS A 34 5.15 3.36 -19.75
N GLU A 35 4.94 2.39 -20.64
CA GLU A 35 3.62 1.84 -20.92
C GLU A 35 3.04 1.10 -19.71
N ASN A 36 3.84 0.24 -19.07
CA ASN A 36 3.44 -0.51 -17.89
C ASN A 36 3.09 0.42 -16.73
N ALA A 37 3.88 1.46 -16.48
CA ALA A 37 3.62 2.44 -15.41
C ALA A 37 2.25 3.13 -15.60
N TYR A 38 1.86 3.44 -16.84
CA TYR A 38 0.57 4.07 -17.13
C TYR A 38 -0.63 3.13 -16.88
N LYS A 39 -0.44 1.83 -17.11
CA LYS A 39 -1.50 0.81 -17.03
C LYS A 39 -1.46 -0.03 -15.74
N LEU A 40 -0.47 0.18 -14.88
CA LEU A 40 -0.10 -0.75 -13.80
C LEU A 40 -1.29 -1.20 -12.95
N TYR A 41 -2.09 -0.25 -12.45
CA TYR A 41 -3.22 -0.58 -11.57
C TYR A 41 -4.36 -1.26 -12.31
N ASP A 42 -4.58 -0.92 -13.60
CA ASP A 42 -5.56 -1.60 -14.44
C ASP A 42 -5.15 -3.06 -14.66
N LEU A 43 -3.84 -3.30 -14.80
CA LEU A 43 -3.26 -4.65 -14.92
C LEU A 43 -3.36 -5.43 -13.61
N TYR A 44 -3.15 -4.79 -12.45
CA TYR A 44 -3.38 -5.42 -11.15
C TYR A 44 -4.83 -5.81 -10.96
N TYR A 45 -5.77 -4.91 -11.29
CA TYR A 45 -7.19 -5.22 -11.19
C TYR A 45 -7.59 -6.37 -12.12
N LYS A 46 -7.07 -6.38 -13.36
CA LYS A 46 -7.27 -7.50 -14.31
C LYS A 46 -6.84 -8.83 -13.70
N ASP A 47 -5.66 -8.89 -13.09
CA ASP A 47 -5.15 -10.10 -12.45
C ASP A 47 -6.03 -10.55 -11.27
N ILE A 48 -6.54 -9.62 -10.47
CA ILE A 48 -7.50 -9.93 -9.40
C ILE A 48 -8.79 -10.51 -9.99
N SER A 49 -9.36 -9.88 -11.02
CA SER A 49 -10.59 -10.38 -11.66
C SER A 49 -10.41 -11.78 -12.24
N LEU A 50 -9.23 -12.13 -12.78
CA LEU A 50 -8.98 -13.47 -13.34
C LEU A 50 -9.13 -14.61 -12.32
N VAL A 51 -8.83 -14.36 -11.04
CA VAL A 51 -8.74 -15.40 -10.00
C VAL A 51 -9.89 -15.38 -9.00
N LEU A 52 -10.68 -14.31 -8.99
CA LEU A 52 -11.86 -14.18 -8.14
C LEU A 52 -13.13 -14.70 -8.83
N PRO A 53 -14.20 -15.02 -8.05
CA PRO A 53 -15.46 -15.52 -8.60
C PRO A 53 -16.09 -14.60 -9.65
N GLU A 54 -16.90 -15.17 -10.55
CA GLU A 54 -17.55 -14.44 -11.66
C GLU A 54 -18.38 -13.24 -11.18
N GLU A 55 -18.93 -13.28 -9.97
CA GLU A 55 -19.68 -12.14 -9.42
C GLU A 55 -18.83 -10.86 -9.34
N THR A 56 -17.51 -11.01 -9.22
CA THR A 56 -16.55 -9.89 -9.14
C THR A 56 -16.18 -9.31 -10.50
N HIS A 57 -16.48 -10.01 -11.60
CA HIS A 57 -16.03 -9.64 -12.96
C HIS A 57 -16.81 -8.46 -13.54
N ASN A 58 -18.02 -8.21 -13.03
CA ASN A 58 -18.89 -7.13 -13.52
C ASN A 58 -18.60 -5.76 -12.88
N CYS A 59 -17.56 -5.66 -12.06
CA CYS A 59 -17.15 -4.41 -11.44
C CYS A 59 -16.13 -3.67 -12.34
N ARG A 60 -16.40 -2.39 -12.61
CA ARG A 60 -15.47 -1.50 -13.32
C ARG A 60 -14.43 -0.97 -12.34
N PHE A 61 -13.22 -0.75 -12.84
CA PHE A 61 -12.15 -0.11 -12.08
C PHE A 61 -11.73 1.21 -12.71
N ASP A 62 -11.70 2.26 -11.90
CA ASP A 62 -11.17 3.57 -12.24
C ASP A 62 -10.04 3.94 -11.27
N ASN A 63 -8.84 4.22 -11.81
CA ASN A 63 -7.75 4.82 -11.04
C ASN A 63 -7.42 6.23 -11.53
N PHE A 64 -6.99 7.08 -10.60
CA PHE A 64 -6.76 8.50 -10.86
C PHE A 64 -5.75 9.11 -9.89
N ALA A 65 -5.30 10.32 -10.22
CA ALA A 65 -4.39 11.14 -9.43
C ALA A 65 -5.11 12.43 -9.04
N SER A 66 -5.95 12.36 -8.01
CA SER A 66 -6.63 13.52 -7.44
C SER A 66 -5.76 14.31 -6.48
N GLY A 67 -4.69 13.68 -5.99
CA GLY A 67 -3.91 14.23 -4.88
C GLY A 67 -4.64 14.08 -3.56
N SER A 68 -5.38 12.99 -3.38
CA SER A 68 -6.07 12.67 -2.13
C SER A 68 -5.98 11.17 -1.89
N PHE A 69 -5.88 10.75 -0.64
CA PHE A 69 -5.83 9.34 -0.27
C PHE A 69 -7.25 8.76 -0.20
N VAL A 70 -7.83 8.46 -1.37
CA VAL A 70 -9.19 7.92 -1.47
C VAL A 70 -9.20 6.55 -2.16
N ALA A 71 -9.95 5.63 -1.58
CA ALA A 71 -10.36 4.36 -2.16
C ALA A 71 -11.81 4.13 -1.75
N PHE A 72 -12.69 3.81 -2.70
CA PHE A 72 -14.10 3.56 -2.40
C PHE A 72 -14.82 2.77 -3.48
N ALA A 73 -15.78 1.97 -3.05
CA ALA A 73 -16.82 1.35 -3.86
C ALA A 73 -17.95 2.35 -4.17
N ASP A 74 -18.41 2.39 -5.42
CA ASP A 74 -19.47 3.27 -5.92
C ASP A 74 -20.26 2.59 -7.06
N GLN A 75 -21.29 3.23 -7.60
CA GLN A 75 -22.08 2.73 -8.72
C GLN A 75 -22.31 3.83 -9.76
N GLU A 76 -21.92 3.58 -11.01
CA GLU A 76 -22.24 4.47 -12.14
C GLU A 76 -23.21 3.77 -13.09
N LYS A 77 -24.43 4.32 -13.25
CA LYS A 77 -25.47 3.78 -14.14
C LYS A 77 -25.74 2.28 -13.92
N ASN A 78 -25.81 1.86 -12.65
CA ASN A 78 -26.00 0.46 -12.24
C ASN A 78 -24.85 -0.49 -12.54
N ILE A 79 -23.67 0.04 -12.84
CA ILE A 79 -22.44 -0.74 -12.96
C ILE A 79 -21.63 -0.52 -11.67
N PRO A 80 -21.33 -1.58 -10.89
CA PRO A 80 -20.43 -1.50 -9.75
C PRO A 80 -19.09 -0.92 -10.19
N LEU A 81 -18.55 -0.02 -9.38
CA LEU A 81 -17.35 0.75 -9.68
C LEU A 81 -16.44 0.78 -8.46
N ILE A 82 -15.14 0.58 -8.69
CA ILE A 82 -14.09 0.84 -7.69
C ILE A 82 -13.28 2.04 -8.15
N ASN A 83 -13.11 2.98 -7.24
CA ASN A 83 -12.34 4.20 -7.43
C ASN A 83 -11.13 4.17 -6.50
N ILE A 84 -9.92 4.29 -7.05
CA ILE A 84 -8.70 4.38 -6.24
C ILE A 84 -7.80 5.51 -6.71
N ASP A 85 -7.30 6.29 -5.75
CA ASP A 85 -6.22 7.23 -5.99
C ASP A 85 -4.86 6.53 -6.00
N GLN A 86 -4.07 6.84 -7.02
CA GLN A 86 -2.71 6.33 -7.22
C GLN A 86 -1.73 6.82 -6.14
N GLN A 87 -2.09 7.77 -5.27
CA GLN A 87 -1.26 8.15 -4.12
C GLN A 87 -1.04 7.03 -3.11
N TRP A 88 -1.98 6.09 -2.99
CA TRP A 88 -1.84 4.97 -2.07
C TRP A 88 -0.58 4.14 -2.34
N SER A 89 -0.33 3.78 -3.61
CA SER A 89 0.82 2.96 -3.97
C SER A 89 2.15 3.70 -3.78
N MET A 90 2.21 5.00 -4.07
CA MET A 90 3.42 5.80 -3.84
C MET A 90 3.75 5.88 -2.35
N PHE A 91 2.76 6.22 -1.53
CA PHE A 91 2.90 6.25 -0.08
C PHE A 91 3.36 4.90 0.49
N PHE A 92 2.72 3.81 0.07
CA PHE A 92 3.10 2.48 0.51
C PHE A 92 4.49 2.09 0.05
N LEU A 93 4.89 2.43 -1.19
CA LEU A 93 6.23 2.13 -1.68
C LEU A 93 7.30 2.82 -0.81
N ASP A 94 7.15 4.12 -0.57
CA ASP A 94 8.10 4.87 0.26
C ASP A 94 8.12 4.38 1.71
N ALA A 95 6.94 4.13 2.30
CA ALA A 95 6.84 3.58 3.65
C ALA A 95 7.48 2.19 3.75
N ASN A 96 7.26 1.32 2.75
CA ASN A 96 7.81 -0.02 2.70
C ASN A 96 9.33 -0.01 2.49
N ILE A 97 9.86 0.89 1.65
CA ILE A 97 11.31 1.06 1.47
C ILE A 97 11.96 1.42 2.81
N LEU A 98 11.46 2.46 3.48
CA LEU A 98 12.02 2.91 4.76
C LEU A 98 11.91 1.83 5.85
N THR A 99 10.76 1.14 5.92
CA THR A 99 10.56 0.03 6.85
C THR A 99 11.50 -1.13 6.57
N CYS A 100 11.64 -1.54 5.31
CA CYS A 100 12.53 -2.63 4.92
C CYS A 100 13.99 -2.30 5.22
N ILE A 101 14.45 -1.06 4.98
CA ILE A 101 15.80 -0.62 5.35
C ILE A 101 16.03 -0.87 6.84
N ARG A 102 15.11 -0.42 7.70
CA ARG A 102 15.22 -0.56 9.15
C ARG A 102 15.03 -2.01 9.64
N THR A 103 14.34 -2.84 8.88
CA THR A 103 14.16 -4.27 9.20
C THR A 103 15.38 -5.10 8.82
N PHE A 104 16.01 -4.83 7.67
CA PHE A 104 17.06 -5.69 7.10
C PHE A 104 18.49 -5.17 7.34
N HIS A 105 18.64 -3.91 7.74
CA HIS A 105 19.95 -3.30 8.00
C HIS A 105 20.08 -2.80 9.43
N VAL A 106 21.29 -2.94 9.97
CA VAL A 106 21.69 -2.27 11.20
C VAL A 106 22.18 -0.88 10.82
N LEU A 107 21.36 0.14 11.09
CA LEU A 107 21.68 1.52 10.78
C LEU A 107 22.50 2.16 11.91
N ALA A 108 23.43 3.05 11.54
CA ALA A 108 24.01 3.96 12.51
C ALA A 108 22.93 4.92 13.05
N GLU A 109 23.12 5.45 14.26
CA GLU A 109 22.12 6.29 14.95
C GLU A 109 21.66 7.48 14.11
N GLU A 110 22.59 8.21 13.48
CA GLU A 110 22.27 9.34 12.60
C GLU A 110 21.43 8.91 11.38
N GLU A 111 21.76 7.77 10.78
CA GLU A 111 21.04 7.25 9.63
C GLU A 111 19.66 6.73 10.02
N ALA A 112 19.53 6.07 11.17
CA ALA A 112 18.24 5.66 11.73
C ALA A 112 17.34 6.87 12.00
N HIS A 113 17.93 7.96 12.51
CA HIS A 113 17.21 9.21 12.73
C HIS A 113 16.76 9.85 11.42
N GLN A 114 17.64 9.95 10.41
CA GLN A 114 17.28 10.46 9.08
C GLN A 114 16.19 9.61 8.42
N ASN A 115 16.28 8.28 8.52
CA ASN A 115 15.28 7.35 8.02
C ASN A 115 13.91 7.58 8.70
N ALA A 116 13.89 7.83 10.01
CA ALA A 116 12.67 8.17 10.74
C ALA A 116 12.10 9.55 10.37
N ILE A 117 12.95 10.55 10.11
CA ILE A 117 12.52 11.86 9.60
C ILE A 117 11.79 11.71 8.27
N ILE A 118 12.37 10.98 7.31
CA ILE A 118 11.76 10.81 5.99
C ILE A 118 10.46 9.99 6.09
N PHE A 119 10.40 9.02 7.02
CA PHE A 119 9.16 8.29 7.28
C PHE A 119 8.05 9.23 7.76
N MET A 120 8.33 10.13 8.71
CA MET A 120 7.37 11.16 9.15
C MET A 120 6.95 12.07 8.01
N GLU A 121 7.89 12.53 7.19
CA GLU A 121 7.58 13.39 6.05
C GLU A 121 6.68 12.67 5.04
N ASN A 122 6.88 11.36 4.84
CA ASN A 122 6.00 10.53 4.04
C ASN A 122 4.58 10.44 4.62
N LEU A 123 4.43 10.34 5.96
CA LEU A 123 3.12 10.42 6.60
C LEU A 123 2.42 11.77 6.31
N GLU A 124 3.17 12.88 6.35
CA GLU A 124 2.63 14.23 6.10
C GLU A 124 2.12 14.45 4.67
N THR A 125 2.39 13.54 3.72
CA THR A 125 1.76 13.58 2.38
C THR A 125 0.24 13.52 2.44
N PHE A 126 -0.33 12.91 3.49
CA PHE A 126 -1.78 12.90 3.71
C PHE A 126 -2.34 14.30 4.00
N ARG A 127 -1.55 15.20 4.60
CA ARG A 127 -1.94 16.60 4.82
C ARG A 127 -1.59 17.50 3.64
N ASN A 128 -0.42 17.27 3.04
CA ASN A 128 0.04 18.01 1.88
C ASN A 128 0.38 17.04 0.72
N PRO A 129 -0.62 16.68 -0.09
CA PRO A 129 -0.44 15.75 -1.20
C PRO A 129 0.60 16.19 -2.23
N LEU A 130 0.96 17.47 -2.29
CA LEU A 130 2.00 18.00 -3.21
C LEU A 130 3.42 17.77 -2.70
N SER A 131 3.62 17.38 -1.43
CA SER A 131 4.96 17.12 -0.89
C SER A 131 5.59 15.83 -1.41
N HIS A 132 4.83 14.95 -2.07
CA HIS A 132 5.32 13.68 -2.61
C HIS A 132 6.51 13.85 -3.56
N GLU A 133 6.55 14.94 -4.35
CA GLU A 133 7.67 15.25 -5.24
C GLU A 133 8.96 15.51 -4.45
N THR A 134 8.87 16.25 -3.34
CA THR A 134 10.01 16.53 -2.45
C THR A 134 10.50 15.25 -1.77
N ILE A 135 9.57 14.40 -1.32
CA ILE A 135 9.90 13.13 -0.68
C ILE A 135 10.58 12.19 -1.67
N ARG A 136 10.07 12.10 -2.91
CA ARG A 136 10.70 11.32 -3.97
C ARG A 136 12.17 11.67 -4.15
N GLU A 137 12.51 12.96 -4.19
CA GLU A 137 13.91 13.38 -4.31
C GLU A 137 14.75 13.02 -3.08
N LYS A 138 14.19 13.11 -1.87
CA LYS A 138 14.84 12.66 -0.62
C LYS A 138 15.00 11.14 -0.53
N MET A 139 14.12 10.37 -1.18
CA MET A 139 14.16 8.91 -1.22
C MET A 139 15.24 8.37 -2.17
N LYS A 140 15.59 9.08 -3.24
CA LYS A 140 16.57 8.62 -4.25
C LYS A 140 17.90 8.12 -3.65
N PRO A 141 18.56 8.83 -2.72
CA PRO A 141 19.79 8.33 -2.10
C PRO A 141 19.60 7.03 -1.33
N PHE A 142 18.47 6.85 -0.63
CA PHE A 142 18.17 5.61 0.09
C PHE A 142 17.92 4.46 -0.88
N ILE A 143 17.17 4.70 -1.96
CA ILE A 143 16.90 3.72 -3.01
C ILE A 143 18.20 3.21 -3.64
N VAL A 144 19.14 4.11 -3.96
CA VAL A 144 20.42 3.72 -4.55
C VAL A 144 21.31 2.99 -3.55
N LYS A 145 21.34 3.45 -2.29
CA LYS A 145 22.17 2.85 -1.23
C LYS A 145 21.70 1.45 -0.83
N TYR A 146 20.39 1.23 -0.80
CA TYR A 146 19.76 -0.01 -0.33
C TYR A 146 18.96 -0.68 -1.44
N VAL A 147 19.52 -0.74 -2.65
CA VAL A 147 18.80 -1.20 -3.84
C VAL A 147 18.27 -2.64 -3.70
N GLU A 148 18.96 -3.48 -2.94
CA GLU A 148 18.63 -4.89 -2.70
C GLU A 148 17.31 -5.10 -1.95
N ILE A 149 16.80 -4.09 -1.23
CA ILE A 149 15.54 -4.20 -0.50
C ILE A 149 14.32 -3.92 -1.38
N LEU A 150 14.51 -3.27 -2.54
CA LEU A 150 13.43 -2.81 -3.40
C LEU A 150 12.50 -3.93 -3.89
N PRO A 151 12.98 -5.15 -4.24
CA PRO A 151 12.10 -6.25 -4.61
C PRO A 151 11.09 -6.59 -3.51
N ILE A 152 11.54 -6.65 -2.25
CA ILE A 152 10.66 -6.95 -1.11
C ILE A 152 9.70 -5.79 -0.84
N ALA A 153 10.20 -4.54 -0.83
CA ALA A 153 9.36 -3.36 -0.63
C ALA A 153 8.28 -3.23 -1.72
N ASN A 154 8.60 -3.56 -2.97
CA ASN A 154 7.63 -3.58 -4.07
C ASN A 154 6.59 -4.69 -3.87
N LEU A 155 6.98 -5.91 -3.48
CA LEU A 155 6.04 -7.00 -3.21
C LEU A 155 5.08 -6.67 -2.05
N LEU A 156 5.57 -6.03 -0.99
CA LEU A 156 4.73 -5.53 0.10
C LEU A 156 3.73 -4.47 -0.41
N THR A 157 4.20 -3.54 -1.24
CA THR A 157 3.36 -2.49 -1.84
C THR A 157 2.27 -3.08 -2.72
N MET A 158 2.62 -4.05 -3.57
CA MET A 158 1.67 -4.79 -4.39
C MET A 158 0.61 -5.49 -3.53
N CYS A 159 1.04 -6.14 -2.44
CA CYS A 159 0.14 -6.82 -1.52
C CYS A 159 -0.83 -5.85 -0.82
N MET A 160 -0.33 -4.70 -0.34
CA MET A 160 -1.16 -3.66 0.28
C MET A 160 -2.15 -3.04 -0.71
N PHE A 161 -1.69 -2.70 -1.92
CA PHE A 161 -2.56 -2.14 -2.95
C PHE A 161 -3.60 -3.17 -3.45
N GLY A 162 -3.18 -4.42 -3.64
CA GLY A 162 -4.06 -5.53 -3.97
C GLY A 162 -5.12 -5.77 -2.90
N PHE A 163 -4.76 -5.60 -1.62
CA PHE A 163 -5.72 -5.65 -0.52
C PHE A 163 -6.76 -4.54 -0.60
N ILE A 164 -6.38 -3.29 -0.90
CA ILE A 164 -7.35 -2.19 -1.07
C ILE A 164 -8.35 -2.56 -2.18
N LEU A 165 -7.87 -3.02 -3.34
CA LEU A 165 -8.76 -3.45 -4.43
C LEU A 165 -9.72 -4.56 -3.98
N CYS A 166 -9.21 -5.56 -3.27
CA CYS A 166 -10.01 -6.66 -2.74
C CYS A 166 -11.03 -6.20 -1.69
N HIS A 167 -10.68 -5.22 -0.86
CA HIS A 167 -11.55 -4.63 0.15
C HIS A 167 -12.71 -3.87 -0.51
N GLU A 168 -12.45 -3.04 -1.52
CA GLU A 168 -13.52 -2.35 -2.25
C GLU A 168 -14.41 -3.31 -3.04
N LEU A 169 -13.84 -4.40 -3.60
CA LEU A 169 -14.63 -5.48 -4.19
C LEU A 169 -15.53 -6.16 -3.15
N ALA A 170 -15.04 -6.34 -1.92
CA ALA A 170 -15.84 -6.93 -0.85
C ALA A 170 -17.04 -6.06 -0.49
N HIS A 171 -16.91 -4.73 -0.46
CA HIS A 171 -18.06 -3.83 -0.25
C HIS A 171 -19.17 -4.04 -1.28
N HIS A 172 -18.82 -4.24 -2.55
CA HIS A 172 -19.79 -4.57 -3.61
C HIS A 172 -20.47 -5.91 -3.36
N ASN A 173 -19.69 -6.96 -3.13
CA ASN A 173 -20.21 -8.33 -3.04
C ASN A 173 -21.03 -8.58 -1.77
N LEU A 174 -20.73 -7.84 -0.70
CA LEU A 174 -21.49 -7.87 0.55
C LEU A 174 -22.72 -6.94 0.52
N GLY A 175 -22.89 -6.14 -0.53
CA GLY A 175 -24.04 -5.23 -0.69
C GLY A 175 -23.96 -3.98 0.20
N HIS A 176 -22.80 -3.68 0.79
CA HIS A 176 -22.62 -2.55 1.72
C HIS A 176 -22.95 -1.19 1.08
N ILE A 177 -22.78 -1.06 -0.25
CA ILE A 177 -23.09 0.17 -0.98
C ILE A 177 -24.58 0.54 -1.00
N TYR A 178 -25.47 -0.40 -0.64
CA TYR A 178 -26.92 -0.21 -0.63
C TYR A 178 -27.49 0.03 0.78
N GLU A 179 -26.64 0.00 1.80
CA GLU A 179 -27.02 0.06 3.19
C GLU A 179 -26.52 1.36 3.85
N ALA A 180 -27.05 1.68 5.03
CA ALA A 180 -26.51 2.76 5.84
C ALA A 180 -25.14 2.36 6.39
N SER A 181 -24.12 3.21 6.20
CA SER A 181 -22.75 2.93 6.62
C SER A 181 -22.64 2.70 8.13
N HIS A 182 -21.95 1.63 8.53
CA HIS A 182 -21.61 1.36 9.93
C HIS A 182 -20.32 0.54 10.07
N LYS A 183 -19.70 0.62 11.26
CA LYS A 183 -18.36 0.05 11.53
C LYS A 183 -18.19 -1.43 11.16
N GLN A 184 -19.23 -2.24 11.36
CA GLN A 184 -19.17 -3.67 11.07
C GLN A 184 -18.97 -3.96 9.58
N GLN A 185 -19.49 -3.12 8.67
CA GLN A 185 -19.32 -3.31 7.22
C GLN A 185 -17.85 -3.24 6.82
N GLU A 186 -17.08 -2.34 7.43
CA GLU A 186 -15.63 -2.22 7.18
C GLU A 186 -14.87 -3.46 7.68
N LEU A 187 -15.26 -4.03 8.82
CA LEU A 187 -14.64 -5.25 9.36
C LEU A 187 -15.00 -6.50 8.52
N ASP A 188 -16.23 -6.55 8.02
CA ASP A 188 -16.70 -7.60 7.12
C ASP A 188 -15.98 -7.50 5.77
N ALA A 189 -15.83 -6.29 5.24
CA ALA A 189 -15.06 -6.01 4.02
C ALA A 189 -13.56 -6.29 4.19
N ASP A 190 -12.96 -5.98 5.35
CA ASP A 190 -11.59 -6.38 5.70
C ASP A 190 -11.42 -7.90 5.66
N THR A 191 -12.35 -8.61 6.30
CA THR A 191 -12.31 -10.07 6.38
C THR A 191 -12.45 -10.69 4.98
N GLN A 192 -13.46 -10.29 4.22
CA GLN A 192 -13.73 -10.82 2.89
C GLN A 192 -12.66 -10.39 1.88
N GLY A 193 -12.18 -9.15 1.95
CA GLY A 193 -11.07 -8.63 1.15
C GLY A 193 -9.78 -9.40 1.40
N PHE A 194 -9.49 -9.77 2.65
CA PHE A 194 -8.35 -10.63 2.96
C PHE A 194 -8.50 -12.04 2.36
N GLN A 195 -9.71 -12.61 2.36
CA GLN A 195 -9.96 -13.91 1.70
C GLN A 195 -9.74 -13.83 0.19
N TYR A 196 -10.14 -12.73 -0.45
CA TYR A 196 -9.85 -12.49 -1.88
C TYR A 196 -8.34 -12.37 -2.12
N LEU A 197 -7.64 -11.56 -1.33
CA LEU A 197 -6.19 -11.42 -1.43
C LEU A 197 -5.46 -12.76 -1.26
N LYS A 198 -5.91 -13.60 -0.33
CA LYS A 198 -5.36 -14.95 -0.13
C LYS A 198 -5.52 -15.82 -1.38
N ARG A 199 -6.67 -15.73 -2.07
CA ARG A 199 -6.90 -16.45 -3.33
C ARG A 199 -5.98 -15.94 -4.45
N VAL A 200 -5.82 -14.63 -4.57
CA VAL A 200 -4.86 -13.98 -5.49
C VAL A 200 -3.45 -14.51 -5.21
N SER A 201 -3.05 -14.51 -3.94
CA SER A 201 -1.72 -14.97 -3.54
C SER A 201 -1.50 -16.47 -3.78
N HIS A 202 -2.49 -17.32 -3.59
CA HIS A 202 -2.36 -18.75 -3.90
C HIS A 202 -2.27 -19.05 -5.41
N GLN A 203 -2.71 -18.13 -6.26
CA GLN A 203 -2.67 -18.28 -7.72
C GLN A 203 -1.59 -17.42 -8.37
N PHE A 204 -0.65 -16.88 -7.59
CA PHE A 204 0.33 -15.88 -8.05
C PHE A 204 1.20 -16.33 -9.24
N GLU A 205 1.44 -17.63 -9.41
CA GLU A 205 2.19 -18.17 -10.56
C GLU A 205 1.45 -18.02 -11.89
N GLN A 206 0.11 -17.94 -11.86
CA GLN A 206 -0.74 -17.76 -13.04
C GLN A 206 -0.94 -16.29 -13.41
N LEU A 207 -0.59 -15.37 -12.50
CA LEU A 207 -0.75 -13.94 -12.67
C LEU A 207 0.43 -13.37 -13.45
N GLU A 208 0.18 -12.34 -14.25
CA GLU A 208 1.21 -11.72 -15.07
C GLU A 208 1.88 -10.55 -14.33
N PHE A 209 1.08 -9.74 -13.62
CA PHE A 209 1.47 -8.48 -13.03
C PHE A 209 1.38 -8.48 -11.50
N LEU A 210 0.24 -8.85 -10.89
CA LEU A 210 0.03 -8.82 -9.44
C LEU A 210 0.53 -10.12 -8.76
N LYS A 211 1.83 -10.37 -8.83
CA LYS A 211 2.47 -11.56 -8.25
C LYS A 211 2.73 -11.38 -6.75
N ILE A 212 1.77 -11.75 -5.91
CA ILE A 212 1.87 -11.67 -4.45
C ILE A 212 2.19 -13.06 -3.86
N PRO A 213 3.44 -13.35 -3.47
CA PRO A 213 3.74 -14.63 -2.84
C PRO A 213 3.12 -14.74 -1.44
N PRO A 214 2.78 -15.95 -0.95
CA PRO A 214 2.09 -16.15 0.33
C PRO A 214 2.78 -15.54 1.55
N ASN A 215 4.11 -15.43 1.54
CA ASN A 215 4.88 -14.83 2.62
C ASN A 215 4.67 -13.31 2.76
N MET A 216 4.01 -12.66 1.79
CA MET A 216 3.66 -11.23 1.83
C MET A 216 2.28 -10.96 2.43
N LEU A 217 1.50 -11.98 2.79
CA LEU A 217 0.13 -11.80 3.32
C LEU A 217 0.05 -11.04 4.65
N GLY A 218 1.19 -10.76 5.31
CA GLY A 218 1.24 -9.88 6.47
C GLY A 218 1.19 -8.39 6.13
N ALA A 219 1.39 -8.00 4.86
CA ALA A 219 1.48 -6.61 4.44
C ALA A 219 0.22 -5.77 4.75
N PRO A 220 -1.03 -6.27 4.59
CA PRO A 220 -2.22 -5.50 4.98
C PRO A 220 -2.24 -5.12 6.47
N VAL A 221 -1.70 -5.97 7.33
CA VAL A 221 -1.58 -5.67 8.77
C VAL A 221 -0.56 -4.55 8.99
N ILE A 222 0.57 -4.57 8.26
CA ILE A 222 1.57 -3.49 8.30
C ILE A 222 0.98 -2.16 7.79
N ALA A 223 0.14 -2.18 6.74
CA ALA A 223 -0.55 -0.98 6.27
C ALA A 223 -1.43 -0.35 7.35
N MET A 224 -2.13 -1.16 8.16
CA MET A 224 -2.88 -0.64 9.30
C MET A 224 -1.97 -0.03 10.38
N ILE A 225 -0.77 -0.54 10.57
CA ILE A 225 0.21 0.08 11.48
C ILE A 225 0.67 1.45 10.94
N TYR A 226 0.80 1.61 9.62
CA TYR A 226 1.02 2.94 9.02
C TYR A 226 -0.13 3.90 9.28
N LEU A 227 -1.39 3.42 9.21
CA LEU A 227 -2.55 4.23 9.60
C LEU A 227 -2.54 4.57 11.09
N GLN A 228 -2.09 3.66 11.95
CA GLN A 228 -1.94 3.91 13.38
C GLN A 228 -0.88 4.99 13.65
N ALA A 229 0.21 4.99 12.88
CA ALA A 229 1.20 6.04 12.93
C ALA A 229 0.59 7.40 12.54
N LEU A 230 -0.19 7.45 11.44
CA LEU A 230 -0.92 8.66 11.02
C LEU A 230 -1.87 9.18 12.13
N GLU A 231 -2.59 8.30 12.81
CA GLU A 231 -3.43 8.66 13.96
C GLU A 231 -2.60 9.22 15.12
N ALA A 232 -1.49 8.56 15.47
CA ALA A 232 -0.64 8.94 16.60
C ALA A 232 -0.03 10.35 16.42
N VAL A 233 0.29 10.74 15.19
CA VAL A 233 0.77 12.10 14.86
C VAL A 233 -0.37 13.09 14.53
N GLY A 234 -1.62 12.67 14.66
CA GLY A 234 -2.80 13.50 14.48
C GLY A 234 -3.04 13.93 13.02
N ILE A 235 -2.54 13.17 12.05
CA ILE A 235 -2.77 13.43 10.62
C ILE A 235 -4.17 12.98 10.21
N ILE A 236 -4.60 11.82 10.70
CA ILE A 236 -5.95 11.29 10.52
C ILE A 236 -6.66 11.13 11.87
N SER A 237 -7.98 11.03 11.83
CA SER A 237 -8.80 10.66 12.99
C SER A 237 -9.86 9.65 12.59
N THR A 238 -9.96 8.54 13.31
CA THR A 238 -11.02 7.53 13.15
C THR A 238 -12.09 7.62 14.24
N SER A 239 -12.26 8.78 14.88
CA SER A 239 -13.24 8.97 15.96
C SER A 239 -14.70 9.00 15.50
N GLY A 240 -14.99 8.68 14.23
CA GLY A 240 -16.33 8.69 13.67
C GLY A 240 -17.16 7.44 14.02
N ASP A 241 -18.46 7.52 13.74
CA ASP A 241 -19.40 6.41 13.98
C ASP A 241 -19.44 5.38 12.83
N THR A 242 -18.88 5.71 11.67
CA THR A 242 -18.98 4.87 10.45
C THR A 242 -17.77 3.96 10.22
N HIS A 243 -16.58 4.32 10.73
CA HIS A 243 -15.37 3.52 10.56
C HIS A 243 -14.89 2.93 11.90
N PRO A 244 -14.49 1.64 11.94
CA PRO A 244 -13.83 1.06 13.10
C PRO A 244 -12.47 1.73 13.33
N SER A 245 -11.98 1.68 14.58
CA SER A 245 -10.65 2.23 14.87
C SER A 245 -9.57 1.39 14.20
N VAL A 246 -8.43 2.00 13.89
CA VAL A 246 -7.30 1.27 13.31
C VAL A 246 -6.90 0.05 14.16
N PRO A 247 -6.78 0.12 15.52
CA PRO A 247 -6.51 -1.06 16.33
C PRO A 247 -7.50 -2.23 16.13
N GLN A 248 -8.80 -1.93 15.93
CA GLN A 248 -9.80 -2.95 15.65
C GLN A 248 -9.58 -3.63 14.29
N ARG A 249 -9.32 -2.83 13.24
CA ARG A 249 -9.01 -3.35 11.90
C ARG A 249 -7.71 -4.16 11.89
N THR A 250 -6.66 -3.67 12.55
CA THR A 250 -5.38 -4.37 12.72
C THR A 250 -5.57 -5.73 13.37
N GLN A 251 -6.35 -5.81 14.46
CA GLN A 251 -6.61 -7.07 15.14
C GLN A 251 -7.37 -8.06 14.24
N SER A 252 -8.41 -7.59 13.56
CA SER A 252 -9.19 -8.41 12.63
C SER A 252 -8.31 -9.01 11.52
N LEU A 253 -7.51 -8.17 10.84
CA LEU A 253 -6.61 -8.62 9.79
C LEU A 253 -5.50 -9.54 10.31
N TYR A 254 -4.96 -9.25 11.50
CA TYR A 254 -3.94 -10.09 12.11
C TYR A 254 -4.45 -11.51 12.41
N GLU A 255 -5.70 -11.67 12.82
CA GLU A 255 -6.30 -12.99 13.03
C GLU A 255 -6.42 -13.78 11.73
N GLN A 256 -6.79 -13.11 10.62
CA GLN A 256 -6.84 -13.74 9.30
C GLN A 256 -5.45 -14.12 8.81
N PHE A 257 -4.49 -13.21 8.93
CA PHE A 257 -3.08 -13.44 8.63
C PHE A 257 -2.53 -14.62 9.43
N ASN A 258 -2.71 -14.66 10.75
CA ASN A 258 -2.12 -15.68 11.60
C ASN A 258 -2.63 -17.10 11.27
N LYS A 259 -3.87 -17.23 10.77
CA LYS A 259 -4.43 -18.49 10.27
C LYS A 259 -3.84 -18.93 8.92
N ALA A 260 -3.43 -17.99 8.07
CA ALA A 260 -2.89 -18.26 6.74
C ALA A 260 -1.35 -18.32 6.70
N ALA A 261 -0.68 -17.65 7.63
CA ALA A 261 0.75 -17.42 7.61
C ALA A 261 1.56 -18.67 7.96
N ASP A 262 2.55 -18.96 7.12
CA ASP A 262 3.62 -19.90 7.44
C ASP A 262 4.68 -19.25 8.36
N LYS A 263 5.77 -20.00 8.62
CA LYS A 263 6.86 -19.52 9.47
C LYS A 263 7.58 -18.31 8.88
N GLU A 264 7.80 -18.27 7.57
CA GLU A 264 8.54 -17.20 6.90
C GLU A 264 7.72 -15.91 6.87
N ALA A 265 6.43 -16.03 6.55
CA ALA A 265 5.47 -14.93 6.60
C ALA A 265 5.42 -14.28 7.99
N ARG A 266 5.34 -15.09 9.05
CA ARG A 266 5.38 -14.60 10.44
C ARG A 266 6.70 -13.94 10.80
N TYR A 267 7.82 -14.50 10.33
CA TYR A 267 9.15 -13.92 10.59
C TYR A 267 9.29 -12.54 9.94
N LEU A 268 8.93 -12.42 8.66
CA LEU A 268 8.94 -11.15 7.93
C LEU A 268 8.01 -10.13 8.60
N TYR A 269 6.76 -10.51 8.90
CA TYR A 269 5.81 -9.65 9.59
C TYR A 269 6.37 -9.12 10.92
N ASN A 270 6.99 -9.97 11.73
CA ASN A 270 7.53 -9.56 13.02
C ASN A 270 8.65 -8.53 12.87
N GLY A 271 9.55 -8.72 11.90
CA GLY A 271 10.61 -7.75 11.60
C GLY A 271 10.05 -6.39 11.18
N LEU A 272 9.13 -6.39 10.21
CA LEU A 272 8.47 -5.18 9.71
C LEU A 272 7.70 -4.46 10.84
N ARG A 273 6.96 -5.21 11.66
CA ARG A 273 6.20 -4.68 12.80
C ARG A 273 7.10 -3.99 13.81
N LEU A 274 8.25 -4.60 14.15
CA LEU A 274 9.20 -4.00 15.08
C LEU A 274 9.75 -2.68 14.53
N SER A 275 10.17 -2.64 13.27
CA SER A 275 10.63 -1.40 12.64
C SER A 275 9.55 -0.30 12.64
N CYS A 276 8.27 -0.65 12.45
CA CYS A 276 7.17 0.31 12.54
C CYS A 276 7.01 0.87 13.97
N VAL A 277 7.10 0.02 15.00
CA VAL A 277 7.05 0.46 16.41
C VAL A 277 8.20 1.42 16.70
N GLU A 278 9.42 1.08 16.24
CA GLU A 278 10.57 1.94 16.42
C GLU A 278 10.41 3.31 15.73
N PHE A 279 9.77 3.38 14.56
CA PHE A 279 9.40 4.68 13.98
C PHE A 279 8.47 5.46 14.91
N ILE A 280 7.40 4.84 15.42
CA ILE A 280 6.42 5.51 16.29
C ILE A 280 7.08 6.03 17.57
N ASP A 281 8.01 5.27 18.15
CA ASP A 281 8.77 5.70 19.32
C ASP A 281 9.68 6.90 19.00
N GLU A 282 10.41 6.87 17.88
CA GLU A 282 11.24 7.99 17.42
C GLU A 282 10.40 9.26 17.15
N MET A 283 9.23 9.12 16.52
CA MET A 283 8.30 10.23 16.31
C MET A 283 7.86 10.87 17.63
N SER A 284 7.56 10.03 18.63
CA SER A 284 7.15 10.49 19.95
C SER A 284 8.27 11.27 20.66
N LYS A 285 9.53 10.82 20.52
CA LYS A 285 10.70 11.54 21.05
C LYS A 285 10.88 12.90 20.37
N MET A 286 10.78 12.97 19.04
CA MET A 286 10.95 14.20 18.27
C MET A 286 9.89 15.26 18.61
N LYS A 287 8.64 14.84 18.83
CA LYS A 287 7.56 15.72 19.27
C LYS A 287 7.84 16.34 20.64
N ASN A 288 8.34 15.54 21.58
CA ASN A 288 8.65 16.00 22.94
C ASN A 288 9.88 16.94 22.98
N ALA A 289 10.83 16.79 22.06
CA ALA A 289 12.00 17.66 21.98
C ALA A 289 11.68 19.06 21.39
N SER A 290 10.52 19.22 20.74
CA SER A 290 10.09 20.47 20.09
C SER A 290 9.14 21.32 20.93
N CYS A 291 8.83 20.89 22.16
CA CYS A 291 7.99 21.60 23.14
C CYS A 291 8.84 22.15 24.29
#